data_AF-A0A178DJV7-F1
#
_entry.id   AF-A0A178DJV7-F1
#
_cell.length_a   1.000
_cell.length_b   1.000
_cell.length_c   1.000
_cell.angle_alpha   90.00
_cell.angle_beta   90.00
_cell.angle_gamma   90.00
#
_symmetry.space_group_name_H-M   'P 1'
#
loop_
_entity.id
_entity.type
_entity.pdbx_description
1 polymer ?
#
loop_
_entity_poly.entity_id
_entity_poly.type
_entity_poly.pdbx_seq_one_letter_code
_entity_poly.pdbx_strand_id
1 'polypeptide(L)'
;MEPASSESVNHLCPSPARDGPKTATARPERSSVVPPYWQRHERNTSRLSSYSVDLSQPTPISLEDHTLEGSEQCKVLWAKSVTIDDYVVVSGTAPGLGAYVVWNCTVETLDGGPMKIRKRYSEFEELRSKLVQTFPHAVGSMPQFPPKSVVSRFRPRFLERRKQGLAYFLNCILLNPEFAGSPVLKEFLFS
;
A
#
# COMPACT_ATOMS: atom_id res chain seq x y z
N MET A 1 -22.09 68.04 -8.03
CA MET A 1 -21.21 67.51 -9.10
C MET A 1 -22.01 66.41 -9.77
N GLU A 2 -22.69 66.82 -10.83
CA GLU A 2 -23.58 66.08 -11.73
C GLU A 2 -22.82 65.00 -12.55
N PRO A 3 -23.44 64.13 -13.40
CA PRO A 3 -24.30 62.98 -13.07
C PRO A 3 -23.97 61.73 -13.97
N ALA A 4 -24.52 60.54 -13.70
CA ALA A 4 -25.56 59.77 -14.45
C ALA A 4 -25.36 59.41 -15.95
N SER A 5 -25.70 58.13 -16.26
CA SER A 5 -26.40 57.63 -17.48
C SER A 5 -25.62 57.59 -18.81
N SER A 6 -25.85 56.73 -19.81
CA SER A 6 -26.71 55.56 -20.12
C SER A 6 -26.19 54.98 -21.48
N GLU A 7 -26.58 53.74 -21.82
CA GLU A 7 -27.02 53.20 -23.16
C GLU A 7 -26.34 53.67 -24.48
N SER A 8 -26.31 52.99 -25.62
CA SER A 8 -26.61 51.65 -26.16
C SER A 8 -26.20 51.72 -27.65
N VAL A 9 -25.57 50.68 -28.19
CA VAL A 9 -25.91 50.01 -29.47
C VAL A 9 -26.10 50.86 -30.77
N ASN A 10 -25.18 50.74 -31.75
CA ASN A 10 -25.34 50.04 -33.06
C ASN A 10 -24.64 50.63 -34.31
N HIS A 11 -24.08 49.70 -35.09
CA HIS A 11 -23.86 49.64 -36.55
C HIS A 11 -23.15 50.77 -37.30
N LEU A 12 -22.08 50.41 -38.03
CA LEU A 12 -22.01 50.42 -39.52
C LEU A 12 -20.61 49.99 -40.02
N CYS A 13 -20.57 48.99 -40.90
CA CYS A 13 -19.47 48.73 -41.85
C CYS A 13 -19.72 49.57 -43.11
N PRO A 14 -18.68 50.03 -43.86
CA PRO A 14 -18.10 49.19 -44.92
C PRO A 14 -16.57 49.29 -45.14
N SER A 15 -16.02 48.21 -45.70
CA SER A 15 -14.66 47.91 -46.26
C SER A 15 -14.03 49.01 -47.16
N PRO A 16 -12.73 48.96 -47.61
CA PRO A 16 -11.88 47.77 -47.84
C PRO A 16 -10.33 47.83 -47.64
N ALA A 17 -9.72 46.63 -47.66
CA ALA A 17 -8.39 46.25 -48.16
C ALA A 17 -7.08 46.86 -47.60
N ARG A 18 -6.24 46.04 -46.97
CA ARG A 18 -4.93 45.57 -47.53
C ARG A 18 -4.17 44.62 -46.59
N ASP A 19 -3.43 43.73 -47.24
CA ASP A 19 -2.66 42.59 -46.76
C ASP A 19 -1.67 42.80 -45.59
N GLY A 20 -1.50 41.78 -44.75
CA GLY A 20 -0.35 41.63 -43.84
C GLY A 20 -0.38 40.30 -43.05
N PRO A 21 0.74 39.59 -42.88
CA PRO A 21 0.75 38.14 -42.70
C PRO A 21 0.55 37.63 -41.26
N LYS A 22 0.06 36.38 -41.21
CA LYS A 22 -0.33 35.57 -40.05
C LYS A 22 0.78 35.44 -38.99
N THR A 23 0.50 35.87 -37.76
CA THR A 23 1.25 35.48 -36.56
C THR A 23 0.59 34.25 -35.94
N ALA A 24 1.26 33.09 -36.05
CA ALA A 24 0.84 31.85 -35.42
C ALA A 24 1.07 31.92 -33.91
N THR A 25 0.03 31.61 -33.15
CA THR A 25 0.01 31.54 -31.69
C THR A 25 1.03 30.53 -31.17
N ALA A 26 1.91 30.98 -30.26
CA ALA A 26 2.92 30.16 -29.61
C ALA A 26 2.28 29.08 -28.71
N ARG A 27 2.69 27.82 -28.90
CA ARG A 27 2.41 26.69 -28.01
C ARG A 27 3.47 26.69 -26.90
N PRO A 28 3.13 26.48 -25.61
CA PRO A 28 4.16 26.44 -24.57
C PRO A 28 4.98 25.16 -24.73
N GLU A 29 6.25 25.30 -25.07
CA GLU A 29 7.23 24.22 -25.04
C GLU A 29 7.41 23.77 -23.58
N ARG A 30 6.98 22.55 -23.27
CA ARG A 30 7.42 21.87 -22.06
C ARG A 30 8.89 21.51 -22.29
N SER A 31 9.80 22.32 -21.76
CA SER A 31 11.22 21.97 -21.73
C SER A 31 11.40 20.71 -20.88
N SER A 32 11.44 19.55 -21.53
CA SER A 32 11.89 18.32 -20.88
C SER A 32 13.40 18.46 -20.65
N VAL A 33 13.79 18.94 -19.47
CA VAL A 33 15.17 18.87 -19.01
C VAL A 33 15.47 17.39 -18.83
N VAL A 34 16.07 16.77 -19.86
CA VAL A 34 16.55 15.39 -19.81
C VAL A 34 17.91 15.43 -19.14
N PRO A 35 18.09 14.79 -17.97
CA PRO A 35 19.37 14.84 -17.28
C PRO A 35 20.48 14.19 -18.10
N PRO A 36 21.73 14.64 -17.93
CA PRO A 36 22.80 14.47 -18.93
C PRO A 36 23.13 13.01 -19.28
N TYR A 37 22.84 12.06 -18.39
CA TYR A 37 23.05 10.63 -18.62
C TYR A 37 21.92 9.92 -19.39
N TRP A 38 20.78 10.58 -19.62
CA TRP A 38 19.71 10.12 -20.50
C TRP A 38 19.84 10.64 -21.92
N GLN A 39 20.88 11.40 -22.22
CA GLN A 39 21.23 11.75 -23.59
C GLN A 39 21.61 10.47 -24.33
N ARG A 40 21.03 10.26 -25.51
CA ARG A 40 21.32 9.11 -26.35
C ARG A 40 22.78 9.19 -26.78
N HIS A 41 23.66 8.43 -26.14
CA HIS A 41 25.01 8.23 -26.63
C HIS A 41 24.92 7.50 -27.98
N GLU A 42 25.21 8.18 -29.08
CA GLU A 42 25.48 7.51 -30.35
C GLU A 42 26.76 6.71 -30.19
N ARG A 43 26.62 5.40 -29.95
CA ARG A 43 27.76 4.49 -29.99
C ARG A 43 28.18 4.38 -31.45
N ASN A 44 29.34 4.92 -31.79
CA ASN A 44 29.98 4.66 -33.07
C ASN A 44 30.28 3.15 -33.15
N THR A 45 29.47 2.42 -33.91
CA THR A 45 29.59 0.98 -34.07
C THR A 45 30.88 0.68 -34.82
N SER A 46 31.93 0.26 -34.11
CA SER A 46 33.15 -0.23 -34.74
C SER A 46 32.84 -1.54 -35.47
N ARG A 47 33.57 -1.85 -36.56
CA ARG A 47 33.44 -3.10 -37.35
C ARG A 47 33.61 -4.39 -36.53
N LEU A 48 34.13 -4.31 -35.30
CA LEU A 48 34.19 -5.42 -34.35
C LEU A 48 32.88 -5.62 -33.56
N SER A 49 31.91 -4.73 -33.70
CA SER A 49 30.56 -4.88 -33.11
C SER A 49 29.57 -5.46 -34.11
N SER A 50 29.96 -5.58 -35.39
CA SER A 50 29.10 -6.09 -36.45
C SER A 50 29.09 -7.61 -36.53
N TYR A 51 30.08 -8.31 -35.95
CA TYR A 51 30.08 -9.78 -35.93
C TYR A 51 29.20 -10.35 -34.81
N SER A 52 28.86 -9.55 -33.80
CA SER A 52 27.99 -9.92 -32.68
C SER A 52 26.51 -9.60 -32.91
N VAL A 53 26.16 -8.98 -34.06
CA VAL A 53 24.76 -8.79 -34.49
C VAL A 53 24.27 -9.89 -35.43
N ASP A 54 25.16 -10.75 -35.93
CA ASP A 54 24.84 -11.75 -36.96
C ASP A 54 24.75 -13.19 -36.43
N LEU A 55 25.11 -13.41 -35.16
CA LEU A 55 24.82 -14.65 -34.46
C LEU A 55 24.00 -14.34 -33.21
N SER A 56 22.71 -14.68 -33.29
CA SER A 56 21.75 -14.64 -32.18
C SER A 56 21.72 -13.29 -31.45
N GLN A 57 21.00 -12.31 -32.01
CA GLN A 57 20.52 -11.20 -31.18
C GLN A 57 19.82 -11.80 -29.96
N PRO A 58 20.30 -11.57 -28.72
CA PRO A 58 19.55 -11.97 -27.55
C PRO A 58 18.19 -11.28 -27.63
N THR A 59 17.13 -12.03 -27.39
CA THR A 59 15.77 -11.50 -27.37
C THR A 59 15.75 -10.23 -26.53
N PRO A 60 15.21 -9.10 -27.05
CA PRO A 60 15.07 -7.88 -26.27
C PRO A 60 14.38 -8.18 -24.95
N ILE A 61 14.81 -7.53 -23.86
CA ILE A 61 14.15 -7.65 -22.56
C ILE A 61 12.72 -7.13 -22.72
N SER A 62 11.76 -8.05 -22.78
CA SER A 62 10.34 -7.74 -22.80
C SER A 62 9.86 -7.57 -21.36
N LEU A 63 9.24 -6.42 -21.04
CA LEU A 63 8.55 -6.24 -19.77
C LEU A 63 7.14 -6.82 -19.93
N GLU A 64 6.97 -8.08 -19.52
CA GLU A 64 5.67 -8.71 -19.45
C GLU A 64 5.00 -8.39 -18.11
N ASP A 65 3.79 -7.84 -18.17
CA ASP A 65 2.99 -7.55 -17.00
C ASP A 65 2.20 -8.79 -16.58
N HIS A 66 2.67 -9.48 -15.55
CA HIS A 66 1.99 -10.62 -14.92
C HIS A 66 1.13 -10.20 -13.71
N THR A 67 0.81 -8.91 -13.54
CA THR A 67 0.02 -8.45 -12.38
C THR A 67 -1.47 -8.78 -12.45
N LEU A 68 -2.02 -9.09 -13.64
CA LEU A 68 -3.46 -9.33 -13.83
C LEU A 68 -3.87 -10.81 -13.83
N GLU A 69 -2.99 -11.70 -14.30
CA GLU A 69 -3.13 -13.15 -14.12
C GLU A 69 -2.70 -13.46 -12.68
N GLY A 70 -3.61 -13.20 -11.73
CA GLY A 70 -3.33 -13.40 -10.30
C GLY A 70 -2.74 -14.77 -10.07
N SER A 71 -1.48 -14.81 -9.65
CA SER A 71 -0.80 -16.06 -9.33
C SER A 71 -1.66 -16.88 -8.36
N GLU A 72 -1.64 -18.20 -8.46
CA GLU A 72 -2.39 -19.07 -7.54
C GLU A 72 -2.08 -18.72 -6.07
N GLN A 73 -0.88 -18.19 -5.80
CA GLN A 73 -0.45 -17.71 -4.49
C GLN A 73 -1.17 -16.43 -4.04
N CYS A 74 -1.61 -15.54 -4.93
CA CYS A 74 -2.40 -14.38 -4.57
C CYS A 74 -3.88 -14.73 -4.28
N LYS A 75 -4.40 -15.83 -4.84
CA LYS A 75 -5.78 -16.28 -4.59
C LYS A 75 -6.04 -16.67 -3.13
N VAL A 76 -5.00 -16.93 -2.35
CA VAL A 76 -5.12 -17.26 -0.92
C VAL A 76 -5.22 -16.02 -0.03
N LEU A 77 -4.92 -14.83 -0.56
CA LEU A 77 -5.13 -13.57 0.15
C LEU A 77 -6.62 -13.26 0.17
N TRP A 78 -7.17 -13.09 1.37
CA TRP A 78 -8.59 -12.81 1.58
C TRP A 78 -8.81 -11.56 2.46
N ALA A 79 -7.75 -11.01 3.04
CA ALA A 79 -7.79 -9.81 3.88
C ALA A 79 -7.12 -8.62 3.17
N LYS A 80 -7.71 -7.43 3.32
CA LYS A 80 -7.19 -6.13 2.84
C LYS A 80 -6.31 -5.46 3.89
N SER A 81 -6.75 -5.47 5.14
CA SER A 81 -6.05 -4.83 6.26
C SER A 81 -6.68 -5.25 7.59
N VAL A 82 -5.95 -5.02 8.69
CA VAL A 82 -6.48 -5.15 10.04
C VAL A 82 -6.22 -3.92 10.88
N THR A 83 -7.22 -3.52 11.65
CA THR A 83 -7.08 -2.53 12.71
C THR A 83 -7.33 -3.16 14.07
N ILE A 84 -6.67 -2.62 15.10
CA ILE A 84 -7.02 -2.89 16.50
C ILE A 84 -7.54 -1.58 17.05
N ASP A 85 -8.87 -1.50 17.18
CA ASP A 85 -9.58 -0.25 17.42
C ASP A 85 -9.42 0.16 18.88
N ASP A 86 -9.81 -0.75 19.77
CA ASP A 86 -9.81 -0.55 21.21
C ASP A 86 -9.51 -1.85 21.98
N TYR A 87 -9.55 -1.75 23.30
CA TYR A 87 -9.39 -2.89 24.21
C TYR A 87 -10.37 -2.80 25.36
N VAL A 88 -10.72 -3.97 25.90
CA VAL A 88 -11.57 -4.09 27.09
C VAL A 88 -10.78 -4.80 28.18
N VAL A 89 -10.78 -4.20 29.38
CA VAL A 89 -10.25 -4.86 30.58
C VAL A 89 -11.39 -5.67 31.20
N VAL A 90 -11.23 -6.99 31.24
CA VAL A 90 -12.18 -7.89 31.90
C VAL A 90 -11.66 -8.16 33.30
N SER A 91 -12.42 -7.74 34.31
CA SER A 91 -12.13 -8.01 35.72
C SER A 91 -12.44 -9.47 36.07
N GLY A 92 -11.60 -10.10 36.89
CA GLY A 92 -11.90 -11.41 37.44
C GLY A 92 -12.90 -11.33 38.61
N THR A 93 -13.22 -12.49 39.19
CA THR A 93 -14.23 -12.67 40.26
C THR A 93 -13.98 -11.81 41.50
N ALA A 94 -12.74 -11.40 41.76
CA ALA A 94 -12.36 -10.50 42.83
C ALA A 94 -11.63 -9.25 42.29
N PRO A 95 -11.81 -8.06 42.90
CA PRO A 95 -11.11 -6.85 42.49
C PRO A 95 -9.60 -7.05 42.41
N GLY A 96 -9.02 -6.89 41.22
CA GLY A 96 -7.57 -6.99 40.98
C GLY A 96 -7.01 -8.39 40.73
N LEU A 97 -7.76 -9.45 40.98
CA LEU A 97 -7.33 -10.84 40.74
C LEU A 97 -7.97 -11.38 39.46
N GLY A 98 -7.14 -11.96 38.58
CA GLY A 98 -7.62 -12.58 37.34
C GLY A 98 -8.00 -11.62 36.21
N ALA A 99 -7.77 -10.30 36.37
CA ALA A 99 -8.06 -9.36 35.30
C ALA A 99 -7.15 -9.56 34.08
N TYR A 100 -7.74 -9.44 32.88
CA TYR A 100 -7.03 -9.56 31.60
C TYR A 100 -7.53 -8.54 30.57
N VAL A 101 -6.75 -8.35 29.50
CA VAL A 101 -7.06 -7.42 28.42
C VAL A 101 -7.45 -8.20 27.18
N VAL A 102 -8.57 -7.83 26.57
CA VAL A 102 -9.04 -8.32 25.29
C VAL A 102 -8.93 -7.20 24.26
N TRP A 103 -8.32 -7.49 23.12
CA TRP A 103 -8.20 -6.59 21.99
C TRP A 103 -9.36 -6.81 21.03
N ASN A 104 -10.02 -5.74 20.61
CA ASN A 104 -11.02 -5.81 19.56
C ASN A 104 -10.32 -5.47 18.24
N CYS A 105 -10.39 -6.39 17.28
CA CYS A 105 -9.75 -6.22 15.99
C CYS A 105 -10.81 -6.25 14.89
N THR A 106 -10.63 -5.38 13.89
CA THR A 106 -11.47 -5.33 12.70
C THR A 106 -10.62 -5.73 11.50
N VAL A 107 -11.01 -6.83 10.85
CA VAL A 107 -10.37 -7.35 9.65
C VAL A 107 -11.21 -6.93 8.45
N GLU A 108 -10.64 -6.11 7.59
CA GLU A 108 -11.24 -5.78 6.30
C GLU A 108 -10.96 -6.92 5.32
N THR A 109 -12.00 -7.53 4.77
CA THR A 109 -11.87 -8.66 3.83
C THR A 109 -11.88 -8.17 2.38
N LEU A 110 -11.23 -8.91 1.49
CA LEU A 110 -11.25 -8.69 0.04
C LEU A 110 -12.68 -8.79 -0.49
N ASP A 111 -13.29 -9.93 -0.20
CA ASP A 111 -14.68 -10.25 -0.52
C ASP A 111 -15.46 -10.45 0.78
N GLY A 112 -16.41 -9.56 1.04
CA GLY A 112 -17.21 -9.54 2.26
C GLY A 112 -17.14 -8.22 3.02
N GLY A 113 -17.93 -8.13 4.09
CA GLY A 113 -17.89 -7.00 5.02
C GLY A 113 -16.83 -7.16 6.10
N PRO A 114 -16.53 -6.10 6.86
CA PRO A 114 -15.53 -6.14 7.93
C PRO A 114 -15.89 -7.19 8.99
N MET A 115 -14.91 -8.02 9.33
CA MET A 115 -15.02 -9.07 10.33
C MET A 115 -14.42 -8.61 11.66
N LYS A 116 -15.21 -8.65 12.74
CA LYS A 116 -14.74 -8.29 14.09
C LYS A 116 -14.34 -9.53 14.87
N ILE A 117 -13.13 -9.53 15.41
CA ILE A 117 -12.61 -10.60 16.27
C ILE A 117 -12.13 -10.02 17.59
N ARG A 118 -12.11 -10.85 18.64
CA ARG A 118 -11.69 -10.44 19.98
C ARG A 118 -10.68 -11.43 20.52
N LYS A 119 -9.47 -10.95 20.84
CA LYS A 119 -8.35 -11.82 21.21
C LYS A 119 -7.55 -11.27 22.37
N ARG A 120 -7.09 -12.15 23.27
CA ARG A 120 -6.15 -11.84 24.35
C ARG A 120 -4.72 -11.85 23.80
N TYR A 121 -3.84 -11.09 24.43
CA TYR A 121 -2.42 -11.04 24.06
C TYR A 121 -1.76 -12.44 23.97
N SER A 122 -2.10 -13.35 24.89
CA SER A 122 -1.56 -14.72 24.90
C SER A 122 -1.94 -15.52 23.66
N GLU A 123 -3.11 -15.26 23.08
CA GLU A 123 -3.55 -15.95 21.85
C GLU A 123 -2.75 -15.49 20.63
N PHE A 124 -2.36 -14.21 20.57
CA PHE A 124 -1.46 -13.71 19.51
C PHE A 124 -0.06 -14.35 19.62
N GLU A 125 0.41 -14.57 20.85
CA GLU A 125 1.70 -15.23 21.07
C GLU A 125 1.66 -16.71 20.70
N GLU A 126 0.57 -17.39 21.04
CA GLU A 126 0.32 -18.76 20.61
C GLU A 126 0.29 -18.85 19.08
N LEU A 127 -0.42 -17.94 18.41
CA LEU A 127 -0.41 -17.83 16.95
C LEU A 127 1.01 -17.70 16.41
N ARG A 128 1.81 -16.76 16.93
CA ARG A 128 3.22 -16.60 16.50
C ARG A 128 4.01 -17.89 16.69
N SER A 129 3.83 -18.57 17.81
CA SER A 129 4.57 -19.80 18.12
C SER A 129 4.20 -20.92 17.15
N LYS A 130 2.91 -21.10 16.86
CA LYS A 130 2.42 -22.05 15.86
C LYS A 130 2.91 -21.70 14.45
N LEU A 131 2.87 -20.43 14.05
CA LEU A 131 3.38 -20.00 12.74
C LEU A 131 4.87 -20.29 12.57
N VAL A 132 5.69 -20.02 13.60
CA VAL A 132 7.14 -20.33 13.56
C VAL A 132 7.37 -21.84 13.43
N GLN A 133 6.56 -22.65 14.11
CA GLN A 133 6.65 -24.10 14.04
C GLN A 133 6.21 -24.65 12.66
N THR A 134 5.14 -24.10 12.09
CA THR A 134 4.59 -24.54 10.80
C THR A 134 5.41 -24.04 9.61
N PHE A 135 5.98 -22.82 9.71
CA PHE A 135 6.69 -22.15 8.62
C PHE A 135 8.09 -21.70 9.06
N PRO A 136 9.01 -22.64 9.34
CA PRO A 136 10.35 -22.32 9.86
C PRO A 136 11.20 -21.48 8.89
N HIS A 137 10.96 -21.61 7.58
CA HIS A 137 11.67 -20.83 6.56
C HIS A 137 11.17 -19.39 6.42
N ALA A 138 9.93 -19.12 6.83
CA ALA A 138 9.28 -17.81 6.68
C ALA A 138 9.41 -16.93 7.93
N VAL A 139 10.19 -17.37 8.94
CA VAL A 139 10.39 -16.63 10.20
C VAL A 139 10.98 -15.24 9.97
N GLY A 140 11.84 -15.07 8.96
CA GLY A 140 12.40 -13.77 8.58
C GLY A 140 11.35 -12.76 8.08
N SER A 141 10.21 -13.26 7.60
CA SER A 141 9.09 -12.45 7.11
C SER A 141 8.13 -12.02 8.24
N MET A 142 8.31 -12.54 9.46
CA MET A 142 7.47 -12.18 10.61
C MET A 142 8.05 -10.95 11.32
N PRO A 143 7.23 -9.94 11.67
CA PRO A 143 7.71 -8.78 12.38
C PRO A 143 8.06 -9.09 13.83
N GLN A 144 8.81 -8.18 14.46
CA GLN A 144 9.10 -8.28 15.88
C GLN A 144 7.82 -8.25 16.71
N PHE A 145 7.69 -9.19 17.64
CA PHE A 145 6.53 -9.28 18.49
C PHE A 145 6.68 -8.37 19.72
N PRO A 146 5.64 -7.61 20.10
CA PRO A 146 5.71 -6.73 21.25
C PRO A 146 6.05 -7.52 22.53
N PRO A 147 6.87 -6.99 23.44
CA PRO A 147 7.32 -7.73 24.61
C PRO A 147 6.21 -8.01 25.62
N LYS A 148 6.40 -9.09 26.38
CA LYS A 148 5.61 -9.37 27.60
C LYS A 148 5.93 -8.34 28.67
N SER A 149 4.90 -7.87 29.36
CA SER A 149 5.07 -7.13 30.62
C SER A 149 4.01 -7.60 31.61
N VAL A 150 4.46 -8.01 32.79
CA VAL A 150 3.60 -8.38 33.92
C VAL A 150 3.33 -7.17 34.83
N VAL A 151 4.30 -6.25 34.93
CA VAL A 151 4.23 -5.08 35.81
C VAL A 151 3.44 -3.92 35.19
N SER A 152 3.51 -3.75 33.86
CA SER A 152 2.89 -2.61 33.15
C SER A 152 1.61 -2.97 32.39
N ARG A 153 1.04 -4.16 32.61
CA ARG A 153 0.00 -4.74 31.76
C ARG A 153 -1.30 -3.95 31.64
N PHE A 154 -1.57 -3.03 32.55
CA PHE A 154 -2.76 -2.15 32.52
C PHE A 154 -2.42 -0.66 32.32
N ARG A 155 -1.14 -0.30 32.13
CA ARG A 155 -0.76 1.11 31.90
C ARG A 155 -1.21 1.52 30.50
N PRO A 156 -1.95 2.62 30.32
CA PRO A 156 -2.45 3.04 29.00
C PRO A 156 -1.34 3.22 27.95
N ARG A 157 -0.22 3.86 28.31
CA ARG A 157 0.94 4.02 27.40
C ARG A 157 1.58 2.69 26.96
N PHE A 158 1.44 1.66 27.78
CA PHE A 158 1.93 0.33 27.44
C PHE A 158 0.96 -0.40 26.51
N LEU A 159 -0.34 -0.30 26.82
CA LEU A 159 -1.40 -0.85 25.97
C LEU A 159 -1.38 -0.22 24.58
N GLU A 160 -1.20 1.09 24.45
CA GLU A 160 -1.17 1.74 23.14
C GLU A 160 0.02 1.26 22.27
N ARG A 161 1.23 1.18 22.85
CA ARG A 161 2.39 0.62 22.14
C ARG A 161 2.19 -0.84 21.75
N ARG A 162 1.58 -1.62 22.64
CA ARG A 162 1.25 -3.02 22.35
C ARG A 162 0.19 -3.12 21.26
N LYS A 163 -0.82 -2.27 21.25
CA LYS A 163 -1.87 -2.18 20.22
C LYS A 163 -1.24 -2.02 18.83
N GLN A 164 -0.32 -1.06 18.71
CA GLN A 164 0.41 -0.80 17.47
C GLN A 164 1.24 -2.01 17.03
N GLY A 165 1.99 -2.61 17.97
CA GLY A 165 2.79 -3.82 17.68
C GLY A 165 1.94 -5.02 17.26
N LEU A 166 0.79 -5.24 17.90
CA LEU A 166 -0.13 -6.32 17.55
C LEU A 166 -0.82 -6.07 16.21
N ALA A 167 -1.23 -4.83 15.93
CA ALA A 167 -1.83 -4.46 14.65
C ALA A 167 -0.81 -4.63 13.51
N TYR A 168 0.43 -4.18 13.70
CA TYR A 168 1.50 -4.38 12.73
C TYR A 168 1.78 -5.86 12.51
N PHE A 169 1.90 -6.64 13.58
CA PHE A 169 2.06 -8.08 13.51
C PHE A 169 0.96 -8.74 12.68
N LEU A 170 -0.30 -8.48 13.02
CA LEU A 170 -1.43 -9.16 12.38
C LEU A 170 -1.59 -8.74 10.91
N ASN A 171 -1.30 -7.48 10.54
CA ASN A 171 -1.25 -7.06 9.15
C ASN A 171 -0.15 -7.81 8.37
N CYS A 172 1.08 -7.89 8.89
CA CYS A 172 2.15 -8.62 8.21
C CYS A 172 1.82 -10.10 8.00
N ILE A 173 1.10 -10.72 8.93
CA ILE A 173 0.70 -12.12 8.79
C ILE A 173 -0.45 -12.27 7.77
N LEU A 174 -1.50 -11.46 7.86
CA LEU A 174 -2.68 -11.60 7.00
C LEU A 174 -2.44 -11.17 5.55
N LEU A 175 -1.47 -10.29 5.31
CA LEU A 175 -1.13 -9.77 3.99
C LEU A 175 0.02 -10.53 3.34
N ASN A 176 0.53 -11.58 3.98
CA ASN A 176 1.54 -12.47 3.40
C ASN A 176 0.86 -13.75 2.90
N PRO A 177 0.95 -14.07 1.59
CA PRO A 177 0.29 -15.24 1.01
C PRO A 177 0.76 -16.57 1.61
N GLU A 178 1.98 -16.64 2.16
CA GLU A 178 2.48 -17.85 2.84
C GLU A 178 1.70 -18.16 4.12
N PHE A 179 1.19 -17.14 4.82
CA PHE A 179 0.47 -17.30 6.09
C PHE A 179 -1.04 -17.17 5.93
N ALA A 180 -1.52 -16.31 5.03
CA ALA A 180 -2.92 -15.92 4.89
C ALA A 180 -3.88 -17.11 4.67
N GLY A 181 -3.43 -18.11 3.91
CA GLY A 181 -4.19 -19.32 3.63
C GLY A 181 -4.12 -20.41 4.71
N SER A 182 -3.23 -20.26 5.71
CA SER A 182 -2.89 -21.32 6.65
C SER A 182 -4.04 -21.66 7.62
N PRO A 183 -4.20 -22.95 8.00
CA PRO A 183 -5.21 -23.35 8.98
C PRO A 183 -4.94 -22.73 10.35
N VAL A 184 -3.66 -22.57 10.72
CA VAL A 184 -3.25 -21.96 12.00
C VAL A 184 -3.81 -20.54 12.16
N LEU A 185 -3.76 -19.73 11.10
CA LEU A 185 -4.30 -18.38 11.13
C LEU A 185 -5.83 -18.39 11.15
N LYS A 186 -6.47 -19.27 10.37
CA LYS A 186 -7.93 -19.41 10.35
C LYS A 186 -8.47 -19.84 11.71
N GLU A 187 -7.84 -20.81 12.36
CA GLU A 187 -8.17 -21.22 13.73
C GLU A 187 -8.08 -20.04 14.69
N PHE A 188 -6.98 -19.28 14.64
CA PHE A 188 -6.85 -18.08 15.49
C PHE A 188 -7.98 -17.08 15.28
N LEU A 189 -8.44 -16.86 14.05
CA LEU A 189 -9.49 -15.88 13.75
C LEU A 189 -10.89 -16.33 14.18
N PHE A 190 -11.18 -17.63 14.05
CA PHE A 190 -12.51 -18.19 14.28
C PHE A 190 -12.68 -18.92 15.62
N SER A 191 -11.62 -19.01 16.45
CA SER A 191 -11.72 -19.58 17.81
C SER A 191 -12.32 -18.63 18.84
#